data_AF-A0A563EVH7-F1
#
_entry.id   AF-A0A563EVH7-F1
#
_cell.length_a   1.000
_cell.length_b   1.000
_cell.length_c   1.000
_cell.angle_alpha   90.00
_cell.angle_beta   90.00
_cell.angle_gamma   90.00
#
_symmetry.space_group_name_H-M   'P 1'
#
loop_
_entity.id
_entity.type
_entity.pdbx_description
1 polymer ?
#
loop_
_entity_poly.entity_id
_entity_poly.type
_entity_poly.pdbx_seq_one_letter_code
_entity_poly.pdbx_strand_id
1 'polypeptide(L)' 'MGVLVELGEVLRSAPGMNAPAEAVAAWYERKAVLFEHVAAEGGPDASSATTLAQQAHRHAFELLTEVA' A
#
# COMPACT_ATOMS: atom_id res chain seq x y z
N MET A 1 3.19 -15.30 8.35
CA MET A 1 2.43 -14.12 8.83
C MET A 1 1.06 -14.19 8.18
N GLY A 2 -0.01 -13.79 8.88
CA GLY A 2 -1.33 -13.71 8.26
C GLY A 2 -1.60 -12.28 7.78
N VAL A 3 -2.39 -12.13 6.71
CA VAL A 3 -2.76 -10.84 6.10
C VAL A 3 -3.21 -9.79 7.11
N LEU A 4 -3.98 -10.17 8.13
CA LEU A 4 -4.44 -9.23 9.17
C LEU A 4 -3.30 -8.67 10.03
N VAL A 5 -2.24 -9.46 10.24
CA VAL A 5 -1.06 -8.99 10.98
C VAL A 5 -0.26 -8.02 10.12
N GLU A 6 -0.04 -8.35 8.84
CA GLU A 6 0.64 -7.46 7.88
C GLU A 6 -0.13 -6.15 7.68
N LEU A 7 -1.46 -6.21 7.61
CA LEU A 7 -2.31 -5.01 7.58
C LEU A 7 -2.12 -4.14 8.83
N GLY A 8 -2.10 -4.76 10.01
CA GLY A 8 -1.87 -4.04 11.27
C GLY A 8 -0.47 -3.41 11.34
N GLU A 9 0.54 -4.01 10.71
CA GLU A 9 1.89 -3.43 10.62
C GLU A 9 1.95 -2.28 9.63
N VAL A 10 1.37 -2.44 8.44
CA VAL A 10 1.29 -1.37 7.43
C VAL A 10 0.59 -0.15 8.02
N LEU A 11 -0.59 -0.31 8.64
CA LEU A 11 -1.34 0.81 9.20
C LEU A 11 -0.60 1.51 10.35
N ARG A 12 0.11 0.78 11.22
CA ARG A 12 0.90 1.38 12.30
C ARG A 12 2.17 2.06 11.80
N SER A 13 2.70 1.64 10.66
CA SER A 13 3.89 2.24 10.03
C SER A 13 3.56 3.45 9.13
N ALA A 14 2.32 3.94 9.16
CA ALA A 14 1.90 5.11 8.40
C ALA A 14 2.79 6.32 8.74
N PRO A 15 3.41 6.96 7.75
CA PRO A 15 4.22 8.15 7.97
C PRO A 15 3.37 9.31 8.51
N GLY A 16 3.97 10.15 9.35
CA GLY A 16 3.32 11.35 9.85
C GLY A 16 3.13 12.42 8.76
N MET A 17 2.34 13.46 9.07
CA MET A 17 1.98 14.53 8.12
C MET A 17 3.16 15.28 7.50
N ASN A 18 4.31 15.32 8.19
CA ASN A 18 5.54 15.99 7.74
C ASN A 18 6.60 15.00 7.24
N ALA A 19 6.24 13.74 6.98
CA ALA A 19 7.17 12.77 6.45
C ALA A 19 7.61 13.16 5.02
N PRO A 20 8.87 12.88 4.63
CA PRO A 20 9.30 13.12 3.27
C PRO A 20 8.47 12.26 2.30
N ALA A 21 8.20 12.80 1.12
CA ALA A 21 7.41 12.13 0.09
C ALA A 21 7.91 10.72 -0.26
N GLU A 22 9.24 10.49 -0.23
CA GLU A 22 9.85 9.16 -0.38
C GLU A 22 9.37 8.15 0.68
N ALA A 23 9.25 8.57 1.94
CA ALA A 23 8.77 7.71 3.01
C ALA A 23 7.27 7.42 2.87
N VAL A 24 6.51 8.39 2.36
CA VAL A 24 5.09 8.22 2.03
C VAL A 24 4.92 7.26 0.86
N ALA A 25 5.69 7.43 -0.22
CA ALA A 25 5.68 6.53 -1.37
C ALA A 25 6.04 5.09 -0.96
N ALA A 26 7.10 4.91 -0.17
CA ALA A 26 7.50 3.59 0.33
C ALA A 26 6.43 2.94 1.20
N TRP A 27 5.63 3.72 1.94
CA TRP A 27 4.50 3.19 2.70
C TRP A 27 3.35 2.74 1.78
N TYR A 28 3.04 3.52 0.74
CA TYR A 28 2.04 3.14 -0.24
C TYR A 28 2.44 1.89 -1.05
N GLU A 29 3.72 1.73 -1.38
CA GLU A 29 4.23 0.50 -2.01
C GLU A 29 4.03 -0.72 -1.10
N ARG A 30 4.34 -0.63 0.19
CA ARG A 30 4.07 -1.72 1.15
C ARG A 30 2.58 -2.05 1.24
N LYS A 31 1.73 -1.02 1.22
CA LYS A 31 0.27 -1.18 1.20
C LYS A 31 -0.22 -1.84 -0.08
N ALA A 32 0.40 -1.55 -1.23
CA ALA A 32 0.06 -2.16 -2.51
C ALA A 32 0.35 -3.67 -2.49
N VAL A 33 1.57 -4.06 -2.10
CA VAL A 33 1.99 -5.47 -2.00
C VAL A 33 1.07 -6.27 -1.06
N LEU A 34 0.66 -5.69 0.07
CA LEU A 34 -0.30 -6.33 0.96
C LEU A 34 -1.63 -6.62 0.26
N PHE A 35 -2.16 -5.67 -0.51
CA PHE A 35 -3.42 -5.89 -1.23
C PHE A 35 -3.26 -6.86 -2.41
N GLU A 36 -2.07 -6.97 -3.01
CA GLU A 36 -1.76 -8.02 -3.97
C GLU A 36 -1.81 -9.40 -3.32
N HIS A 37 -1.26 -9.55 -2.11
CA HIS A 37 -1.37 -10.80 -1.34
C HIS A 37 -2.84 -11.15 -1.04
N VAL A 38 -3.64 -10.18 -0.60
CA VAL A 38 -5.09 -10.38 -0.37
C VAL A 38 -5.80 -10.80 -1.66
N ALA A 39 -5.48 -10.17 -2.78
CA ALA A 39 -6.06 -10.52 -4.07
C ALA A 39 -5.67 -11.94 -4.51
N ALA A 40 -4.42 -12.35 -4.25
CA ALA A 40 -3.90 -13.67 -4.58
C ALA A 40 -4.50 -14.79 -3.71
N GLU A 41 -4.88 -14.51 -2.46
CA GLU A 41 -5.63 -15.46 -1.61
C GLU A 41 -7.05 -15.73 -2.16
N GLY A 42 -7.59 -14.82 -2.98
CA GLY A 42 -8.89 -14.95 -3.62
C GLY A 42 -10.06 -14.58 -2.70
N GLY A 43 -11.27 -15.05 -3.03
CA GLY A 43 -12.48 -14.75 -2.27
C GLY A 43 -13.24 -13.50 -2.77
N PRO A 44 -14.31 -13.11 -2.05
CA PRO A 44 -15.24 -12.07 -2.51
C PRO A 44 -14.59 -10.68 -2.67
N ASP A 45 -13.53 -10.42 -1.91
CA ASP A 45 -12.87 -9.11 -1.88
C ASP A 45 -11.67 -8.99 -2.84
N ALA A 46 -11.32 -10.05 -3.58
CA ALA A 46 -10.10 -10.08 -4.40
C ALA A 46 -10.05 -8.98 -5.49
N SER A 47 -11.19 -8.68 -6.12
CA SER A 47 -11.29 -7.59 -7.11
C SER A 47 -11.08 -6.22 -6.48
N SER A 48 -11.67 -6.00 -5.30
CA SER A 48 -11.48 -4.78 -4.52
C SER A 48 -10.02 -4.62 -4.08
N ALA A 49 -9.39 -5.71 -3.61
CA ALA A 49 -7.99 -5.72 -3.23
C ALA A 49 -7.08 -5.40 -4.43
N THR A 50 -7.33 -5.98 -5.60
CA THR A 50 -6.60 -5.65 -6.84
C THR A 50 -6.70 -4.15 -7.16
N THR A 51 -7.89 -3.58 -7.04
CA THR A 51 -8.11 -2.13 -7.28
C THR A 51 -7.33 -1.28 -6.27
N LEU A 52 -7.34 -1.66 -4.99
CA LEU A 52 -6.61 -0.95 -3.94
C LEU A 52 -5.09 -1.03 -4.13
N ALA A 53 -4.56 -2.17 -4.57
CA ALA A 53 -3.16 -2.32 -4.91
C ALA A 53 -2.74 -1.36 -6.03
N GLN A 54 -3.52 -1.31 -7.12
CA GLN A 54 -3.25 -0.41 -8.25
C GLN A 54 -3.29 1.07 -7.85
N GLN A 55 -4.26 1.46 -7.01
CA GLN A 55 -4.34 2.84 -6.51
C GLN A 55 -3.13 3.19 -5.63
N ALA A 56 -2.70 2.26 -4.78
CA ALA A 56 -1.54 2.47 -3.92
C ALA A 56 -0.23 2.62 -4.72
N HIS A 57 0.00 1.75 -5.73
CA HIS A 57 1.15 1.90 -6.65
C HIS A 57 1.14 3.22 -7.39
N ARG A 58 -0.03 3.61 -7.94
CA ARG A 58 -0.15 4.89 -8.65
C ARG A 58 0.24 6.05 -7.75
N HIS A 59 -0.26 6.06 -6.52
CA HIS A 59 0.01 7.16 -5.62
C HIS A 59 1.47 7.20 -5.14
N ALA A 60 2.09 6.03 -4.92
CA ALA A 60 3.52 5.97 -4.65
C ALA A 60 4.34 6.53 -5.81
N PHE A 61 3.98 6.19 -7.05
CA PHE A 61 4.62 6.73 -8.25
C PHE A 61 4.44 8.25 -8.35
N GLU A 62 3.22 8.77 -8.18
CA GLU A 62 2.92 10.21 -8.20
C GLU A 62 3.81 10.98 -7.22
N LEU A 63 3.89 10.50 -5.96
CA LEU A 63 4.72 11.10 -4.92
C LEU A 63 6.21 11.13 -5.26
N LEU A 64 6.74 10.13 -5.97
CA LEU A 64 8.14 10.12 -6.39
C LEU A 64 8.39 11.03 -7.60
N THR A 65 7.40 11.17 -8.48
CA THR A 65 7.50 12.05 -9.66
C THR A 65 7.34 13.53 -9.33
N GLU A 66 6.58 13.89 -8.29
CA GLU A 66 6.43 15.28 -7.84
C GLU A 66 7.69 15.82 -7.15
N VAL A 67 8.58 14.93 -6.71
CA VAL A 67 9.86 15.26 -6.02
C VAL A 67 11.03 15.38 -7.00
N ALA A 68 10.92 14.79 -8.20
CA ALA A 68 11.96 14.73 -9.23
C ALA A 68 12.05 16.00 -10.08
#